data_AF-A0A822CDG7-F1
#
_entry.id   AF-A0A822CDG7-F1
#
_cell.length_a   1.000
_cell.length_b   1.000
_cell.length_c   1.000
_cell.angle_alpha   90.00
_cell.angle_beta   90.00
_cell.angle_gamma   90.00
#
_symmetry.space_group_name_H-M   'P 1'
#
loop_
_entity.id
_entity.type
_entity.pdbx_description
1 polymer ?
#
loop_
_entity_poly.entity_id
_entity_poly.type
_entity_poly.pdbx_seq_one_letter_code
_entity_poly.pdbx_strand_id
1 'polypeptide(L)'
;TLKAIADNEKKIDMLRASIRAKEAPLKVAQTRLNDRRARPGIESCHDPAQDHLIGEVYQLSQSVDSLTGELREAESNLKKLRDDHQMLVKEIEMKKNSLCIDQQKSMAIRMRYPSVQRLLGYNA
;
A
#
# COMPACT_ATOMS: atom_id res chain seq x y z
N THR A 1 9.57 -3.74 8.60
CA THR A 1 8.99 -2.66 7.77
C THR A 1 9.39 -2.79 6.32
N LEU A 2 10.67 -2.78 5.95
CA LEU A 2 11.11 -2.86 4.55
C LEU A 2 10.63 -4.11 3.79
N LYS A 3 10.67 -5.29 4.42
CA LYS A 3 10.11 -6.51 3.84
C LYS A 3 8.61 -6.37 3.52
N ALA A 4 7.82 -5.81 4.44
CA ALA A 4 6.39 -5.62 4.26
C ALA A 4 6.05 -4.61 3.15
N ILE A 5 6.92 -3.61 2.93
CA ILE A 5 6.85 -2.67 1.80
C ILE A 5 7.07 -3.42 0.48
N ALA A 6 8.17 -4.19 0.39
CA ALA A 6 8.49 -4.97 -0.81
C ALA A 6 7.41 -6.01 -1.15
N ASP A 7 6.88 -6.68 -0.13
CA ASP A 7 5.79 -7.66 -0.29
C ASP A 7 4.50 -6.97 -0.80
N ASN A 8 4.18 -5.76 -0.32
CA ASN A 8 3.04 -4.98 -0.82
C ASN A 8 3.22 -4.49 -2.25
N GLU A 9 4.42 -4.03 -2.61
CA GLU A 9 4.75 -3.62 -3.98
C GLU A 9 4.55 -4.79 -4.95
N LYS A 10 5.04 -5.98 -4.58
CA LYS A 10 4.84 -7.20 -5.37
C LYS A 10 3.36 -7.58 -5.47
N LYS A 11 2.60 -7.45 -4.37
CA LYS A 11 1.14 -7.67 -4.37
C LYS A 11 0.42 -6.71 -5.32
N ILE A 12 0.77 -5.43 -5.31
CA ILE A 12 0.21 -4.41 -6.20
C ILE A 12 0.48 -4.77 -7.68
N ASP A 13 1.69 -5.19 -8.00
CA ASP A 13 2.03 -5.59 -9.38
C ASP A 13 1.25 -6.82 -9.83
N MET A 14 1.08 -7.81 -8.95
CA MET A 14 0.26 -8.99 -9.21
C MET A 14 -1.23 -8.64 -9.40
N LEU A 15 -1.77 -7.73 -8.59
CA LEU A 15 -3.15 -7.26 -8.71
C LEU A 15 -3.37 -6.51 -10.04
N ARG A 16 -2.45 -5.61 -10.41
CA ARG A 16 -2.48 -4.90 -11.69
C ARG A 16 -2.42 -5.86 -12.88
N ALA A 17 -1.58 -6.89 -12.81
CA ALA A 17 -1.52 -7.93 -13.84
C ALA A 17 -2.84 -8.72 -13.93
N SER A 18 -3.43 -9.08 -12.79
CA SER A 18 -4.69 -9.82 -12.71
C SER A 18 -5.87 -9.02 -13.27
N ILE A 19 -5.93 -7.71 -13.00
CA ILE A 19 -6.93 -6.80 -13.56
C ILE A 19 -6.80 -6.77 -15.09
N ARG A 20 -5.60 -6.49 -15.62
CA ARG A 20 -5.38 -6.46 -17.08
C ARG A 20 -5.75 -7.78 -17.75
N ALA A 21 -5.47 -8.91 -17.11
CA ALA A 21 -5.81 -10.24 -17.62
C ALA A 21 -7.33 -10.46 -17.72
N LYS A 22 -8.14 -9.81 -16.87
CA LYS A 22 -9.62 -9.91 -16.88
C LYS A 22 -10.30 -8.82 -17.71
N GLU A 23 -9.67 -7.67 -17.89
CA GLU A 23 -10.17 -6.59 -18.76
C GLU A 23 -10.28 -7.04 -20.22
N ALA A 24 -9.31 -7.82 -20.71
CA ALA A 24 -9.32 -8.33 -22.09
C ALA A 24 -10.55 -9.21 -22.40
N PRO A 25 -10.84 -10.30 -21.66
CA PRO A 25 -12.05 -11.09 -21.88
C PRO A 25 -13.34 -10.31 -21.59
N LEU A 26 -13.35 -9.39 -20.61
CA LEU A 26 -14.51 -8.53 -20.34
C LEU A 26 -14.85 -7.68 -21.58
N LYS A 27 -13.85 -7.05 -22.20
CA LYS A 27 -14.06 -6.25 -23.42
C LYS A 27 -14.63 -7.09 -24.56
N VAL A 28 -14.11 -8.31 -24.75
CA VAL A 28 -14.61 -9.23 -25.78
C VAL A 28 -16.07 -9.62 -25.51
N ALA A 29 -16.40 -9.98 -24.27
CA ALA A 29 -17.76 -10.33 -23.89
C ALA A 29 -18.73 -9.15 -24.07
N GLN A 30 -18.30 -7.93 -23.69
CA GLN A 30 -19.07 -6.70 -23.89
C GLN A 30 -19.34 -6.42 -25.37
N THR A 31 -18.32 -6.53 -26.23
CA THR A 31 -18.45 -6.34 -27.68
C THR A 31 -19.42 -7.37 -28.25
N ARG A 32 -19.27 -8.66 -27.92
CA ARG A 32 -20.20 -9.71 -28.36
C ARG A 32 -21.63 -9.42 -27.93
N LEU A 33 -21.84 -8.93 -26.70
CA LEU A 33 -23.17 -8.62 -26.19
C LEU A 33 -23.79 -7.45 -26.95
N ASN A 34 -23.00 -6.43 -27.27
CA ASN A 34 -23.44 -5.28 -28.07
C ASN A 34 -23.80 -5.71 -29.49
N ASP A 35 -22.99 -6.55 -30.14
CA ASP A 35 -23.25 -7.05 -31.48
C ASP A 35 -24.55 -7.85 -31.53
N ARG A 36 -24.83 -8.67 -30.51
CA ARG A 36 -26.10 -9.41 -30.42
C ARG A 36 -27.30 -8.51 -30.18
N ARG A 37 -27.15 -7.46 -29.36
CA ARG A 37 -28.20 -6.45 -29.13
C ARG A 37 -28.51 -5.61 -30.38
N ALA A 38 -27.56 -5.50 -31.31
CA ALA A 38 -27.72 -4.74 -32.55
C ALA A 38 -28.40 -5.51 -33.69
N ARG A 39 -28.72 -6.81 -33.51
CA ARG A 39 -29.34 -7.64 -34.56
C ARG A 39 -30.74 -7.14 -34.92
N PRO A 40 -31.07 -6.97 -36.21
CA PRO A 40 -32.37 -6.43 -36.62
C PRO A 40 -33.47 -7.50 -36.66
N GLY A 41 -34.70 -7.09 -36.36
CA GLY A 41 -35.93 -7.83 -36.64
C GLY A 41 -35.95 -9.24 -36.04
N ILE A 42 -36.10 -10.26 -36.89
CA ILE A 42 -36.28 -11.66 -36.49
C ILE A 42 -35.00 -12.34 -35.98
N GLU A 43 -33.82 -11.74 -36.22
CA GLU A 43 -32.53 -12.26 -35.73
C GLU A 43 -32.27 -11.87 -34.26
N SER A 44 -33.10 -10.99 -33.71
CA SER A 44 -33.12 -10.66 -32.28
C SER A 44 -33.74 -11.81 -31.50
N CYS A 45 -32.94 -12.84 -31.25
CA CYS A 45 -33.34 -14.00 -30.48
C CYS A 45 -32.88 -13.85 -29.03
N HIS A 46 -33.82 -13.89 -28.08
CA HIS A 46 -33.51 -14.00 -26.66
C HIS A 46 -33.27 -15.47 -26.31
N ASP A 47 -32.09 -15.97 -26.69
CA ASP A 47 -31.71 -17.37 -26.57
C ASP A 47 -30.84 -17.63 -25.32
N PRO A 48 -30.64 -18.90 -24.92
CA PRO A 48 -29.82 -19.22 -23.75
C PRO A 48 -28.38 -18.68 -23.82
N ALA A 49 -27.82 -18.54 -25.02
CA ALA A 49 -26.48 -17.99 -25.17
C ALA A 49 -26.45 -16.48 -24.86
N GLN A 50 -27.55 -15.75 -25.10
CA GLN A 50 -27.68 -14.35 -24.73
C GLN A 50 -27.66 -14.19 -23.20
N ASP A 51 -28.42 -15.03 -22.50
CA ASP A 51 -28.46 -15.03 -21.03
C ASP A 51 -27.12 -15.37 -20.40
N HIS A 52 -26.44 -16.41 -20.92
CA HIS A 52 -25.11 -16.77 -20.46
C HIS A 52 -24.09 -15.65 -20.69
N LEU A 53 -24.16 -14.94 -21.82
CA LEU A 53 -23.25 -13.84 -22.13
C LEU A 53 -23.48 -12.63 -21.20
N ILE A 54 -24.73 -12.33 -20.84
CA ILE A 54 -25.05 -11.31 -19.84
C ILE A 54 -24.46 -11.70 -18.47
N GLY A 55 -24.63 -12.97 -18.08
CA GLY A 55 -24.05 -13.51 -16.85
C GLY A 55 -22.52 -13.44 -16.83
N GLU A 56 -21.87 -13.79 -17.94
CA GLU A 56 -20.41 -13.70 -18.09
C GLU A 56 -19.91 -12.26 -17.94
N VAL A 57 -20.53 -11.30 -18.63
CA VAL A 57 -20.19 -9.87 -18.51
C VAL A 57 -20.34 -9.40 -17.06
N TYR A 58 -21.43 -9.77 -16.40
CA TYR A 58 -21.68 -9.42 -15.00
C TYR A 58 -20.60 -9.97 -14.07
N GLN A 59 -20.27 -11.27 -14.19
CA GLN A 59 -19.25 -11.93 -13.38
C GLN A 59 -17.85 -11.34 -13.61
N LEU A 60 -17.49 -11.09 -14.87
CA LEU A 60 -16.21 -10.48 -15.22
C LEU A 60 -16.10 -9.05 -14.68
N SER A 61 -17.16 -8.24 -14.81
CA SER A 61 -17.21 -6.88 -14.25
C SER A 61 -17.04 -6.90 -12.73
N GLN A 62 -17.82 -7.73 -12.03
CA GLN A 62 -17.71 -7.87 -10.58
C GLN A 62 -16.30 -8.31 -10.15
N SER A 63 -15.68 -9.23 -10.89
CA SER A 63 -14.32 -9.67 -10.60
C SER A 63 -13.29 -8.55 -10.81
N VAL A 64 -13.43 -7.73 -11.85
CA VAL A 64 -12.57 -6.55 -12.06
C VAL A 64 -12.79 -5.53 -10.94
N ASP A 65 -14.04 -5.25 -10.59
CA ASP A 65 -14.38 -4.30 -9.51
C ASP A 65 -13.80 -4.75 -8.15
N SER A 66 -13.93 -6.03 -7.80
CA SER A 66 -13.32 -6.59 -6.59
C SER A 66 -11.80 -6.42 -6.57
N LEU A 67 -11.13 -6.78 -7.67
CA LEU A 67 -9.66 -6.67 -7.78
C LEU A 67 -9.19 -5.21 -7.74
N THR A 68 -9.94 -4.28 -8.34
CA THR A 68 -9.62 -2.84 -8.26
C THR A 68 -9.82 -2.29 -6.85
N GLY A 69 -10.81 -2.79 -6.10
CA GLY A 69 -10.98 -2.49 -4.68
C GLY A 69 -9.79 -2.95 -3.84
N GLU A 70 -9.37 -4.21 -4.02
CA GLU A 70 -8.19 -4.76 -3.36
C GLU A 70 -6.89 -4.01 -3.71
N LEU A 71 -6.75 -3.58 -4.97
CA LEU A 71 -5.61 -2.77 -5.42
C LEU A 71 -5.56 -1.43 -4.67
N ARG A 72 -6.68 -0.73 -4.57
CA ARG A 72 -6.76 0.55 -3.85
C ARG A 72 -6.40 0.38 -2.37
N GLU A 73 -6.87 -0.70 -1.75
CA GLU A 73 -6.53 -0.99 -0.36
C GLU A 73 -5.03 -1.28 -0.20
N ALA A 74 -4.45 -2.09 -1.08
CA ALA A 74 -3.01 -2.37 -1.07
C ALA A 74 -2.16 -1.09 -1.28
N GLU A 75 -2.56 -0.21 -2.19
CA GLU A 75 -1.88 1.08 -2.42
C GLU A 75 -1.96 1.99 -1.19
N SER A 76 -3.13 2.05 -0.53
CA SER A 76 -3.31 2.78 0.73
C SER A 76 -2.42 2.23 1.85
N ASN A 77 -2.36 0.91 1.98
CA ASN A 77 -1.52 0.25 2.98
C ASN A 77 -0.02 0.46 2.72
N LEU A 78 0.41 0.41 1.46
CA LEU A 78 1.79 0.72 1.08
C LEU A 78 2.17 2.16 1.44
N LYS A 79 1.28 3.12 1.21
CA LYS A 79 1.49 4.51 1.60
C LYS A 79 1.70 4.64 3.11
N LYS A 80 0.80 4.08 3.92
CA LYS A 80 0.92 4.09 5.39
C LYS A 80 2.25 3.50 5.86
N LEU A 81 2.64 2.34 5.33
CA LEU A 81 3.90 1.69 5.70
C LEU A 81 5.14 2.55 5.38
N ARG A 82 5.10 3.30 4.28
CA ARG A 82 6.18 4.23 3.90
C ARG A 82 6.22 5.45 4.81
N ASP A 83 5.07 6.01 5.14
CA ASP A 83 4.94 7.14 6.07
C ASP A 83 5.47 6.75 7.46
N ASP A 84 5.05 5.59 7.98
CA ASP A 84 5.51 5.02 9.25
C ASP A 84 7.02 4.78 9.24
N HIS A 85 7.55 4.21 8.15
CA HIS A 85 8.99 4.00 8.01
C HIS A 85 9.76 5.31 8.06
N GLN A 86 9.31 6.35 7.35
CA GLN A 86 9.96 7.66 7.34
C GLN A 86 9.92 8.32 8.72
N MET A 87 8.79 8.22 9.42
CA MET A 87 8.65 8.70 10.80
C MET A 87 9.64 8.03 11.74
N LEU A 88 9.75 6.70 11.70
CA LEU A 88 10.68 5.94 12.52
C LEU A 88 12.15 6.30 12.23
N VAL A 89 12.51 6.44 10.96
CA VAL A 89 13.87 6.87 10.57
C VAL A 89 14.20 8.25 11.15
N LYS A 90 13.27 9.20 11.03
CA LYS A 90 13.44 10.54 11.60
C LYS A 90 13.58 10.51 13.12
N GLU A 91 12.78 9.70 13.82
CA GLU A 91 12.91 9.53 15.26
C GLU A 91 14.26 8.96 15.68
N ILE A 92 14.77 7.96 14.96
CA ILE A 92 16.08 7.37 15.22
C ILE A 92 17.16 8.43 15.06
N GLU A 93 17.08 9.25 14.02
CA GLU A 93 18.04 10.33 13.77
C GLU A 93 18.00 11.40 14.88
N MET A 94 16.82 11.83 15.29
CA MET A 94 16.66 12.77 16.40
C MET A 94 17.23 12.21 17.71
N LYS A 95 16.91 10.94 18.04
CA LYS A 95 17.42 10.27 19.25
C LYS A 95 18.94 10.14 19.20
N LYS A 96 19.51 9.81 18.03
CA LYS A 96 20.97 9.74 17.82
C LYS A 96 21.64 11.10 18.03
N ASN A 97 21.04 12.18 17.52
CA ASN A 97 21.54 13.54 17.74
C ASN A 97 21.49 13.93 19.23
N SER A 98 20.36 13.71 19.90
CA SER A 98 20.22 13.98 21.34
C SER A 98 21.24 13.20 22.18
N LEU A 99 21.47 11.92 21.86
CA LEU A 99 22.49 11.10 22.53
C LEU A 99 23.90 11.66 22.31
N CYS A 100 24.22 12.06 21.08
CA CYS A 100 25.50 12.65 20.72
C CYS A 100 25.75 13.95 21.52
N ILE A 101 24.75 14.82 21.60
CA ILE A 101 24.82 16.06 22.39
C ILE A 101 25.02 15.76 23.88
N ASP A 102 24.27 14.79 24.43
CA ASP A 102 24.41 14.41 25.83
C ASP A 102 25.82 13.90 26.14
N GLN A 103 26.35 13.00 25.32
CA GLN A 103 27.69 12.44 25.48
C GLN A 103 28.81 13.46 25.29
N GLN A 104 28.73 14.31 24.26
CA GLN A 104 29.83 15.22 23.92
C GLN A 104 29.82 16.51 24.75
N LYS A 105 28.63 17.04 25.06
CA LYS A 105 28.51 18.34 25.74
C LYS A 105 28.14 18.17 27.20
N SER A 106 27.04 17.47 27.49
CA SER A 106 26.49 17.40 28.85
C SER A 106 27.39 16.60 29.80
N MET A 107 27.89 15.44 29.36
CA MET A 107 28.78 14.60 30.18
C MET A 107 30.13 15.27 30.39
N ALA A 108 30.68 15.94 29.38
CA ALA A 108 31.92 16.72 29.52
C ALA A 108 31.81 17.80 30.62
N ILE A 109 30.64 18.46 30.72
CA ILE A 109 30.37 19.44 31.79
C ILE A 109 30.22 18.74 33.14
N ARG A 110 29.45 17.64 33.23
CA ARG A 110 29.25 16.90 34.48
C ARG A 110 30.55 16.37 35.07
N MET A 111 31.47 15.88 34.22
CA MET A 111 32.78 15.39 34.65
C MET A 111 33.68 16.50 35.23
N ARG A 112 33.45 17.77 34.85
CA ARG A 112 34.17 18.92 35.42
C ARG A 112 33.50 19.48 36.68
N TYR A 113 32.26 19.09 36.96
CA TYR A 113 31.55 19.58 38.13
C TYR A 113 32.12 18.95 39.41
N PRO A 114 32.45 19.75 40.44
CA PRO A 114 33.00 19.22 41.68
C PRO A 114 32.05 18.22 42.34
N SER A 115 32.60 17.19 42.99
CA SER A 115 31.79 16.25 43.76
C SER A 115 31.05 16.98 44.88
N VAL A 116 29.88 16.45 45.29
CA VAL A 116 29.06 17.03 46.36
C VAL A 116 29.88 17.25 47.65
N GLN A 117 30.80 16.34 47.96
CA GLN A 117 31.73 16.49 49.09
C GLN A 117 32.62 17.73 48.96
N ARG A 118 33.19 17.97 47.77
CA ARG A 118 34.04 19.14 47.49
C ARG A 118 33.25 20.45 47.53
N LEU A 119 31.98 20.44 47.13
CA LEU A 119 31.11 21.62 47.21
C LEU A 119 30.69 21.96 48.65
N LEU A 120 30.59 20.95 49.52
CA LEU A 120 30.30 21.11 50.94
C LEU A 120 31.53 21.52 51.76
N GLY A 121 32.67 21.79 51.11
CA GLY A 121 33.91 22.22 51.77
C GLY A 121 34.71 21.07 52.40
N TYR A 122 34.30 19.81 52.18
CA TYR A 122 35.13 18.67 52.56
C TYR A 122 36.22 18.51 51.49
N ASN A 123 37.47 18.65 51.91
CA ASN A 123 38.60 18.29 51.07
C ASN A 123 38.55 16.77 50.88
N ALA A 124 38.36 16.31 49.64
CA ALA A 124 38.69 14.94 49.26
C ALA A 124 40.21 14.77 49.28
#